data_AF-A0A812NFL1-F1
#
_entry.id   AF-A0A812NFL1-F1
#
_cell.length_a   1.000
_cell.length_b   1.000
_cell.length_c   1.000
_cell.angle_alpha   90.00
_cell.angle_beta   90.00
_cell.angle_gamma   90.00
#
_symmetry.space_group_name_H-M   'P 1'
#
loop_
_entity.id
_entity.type
_entity.pdbx_description
1 polymer ?
#
loop_
_entity_poly.entity_id
_entity_poly.type
_entity_poly.pdbx_seq_one_letter_code
_entity_poly.pdbx_strand_id
1 'polypeptide(L)'
;MLVLTSGGAILDESKPLMQQLTGDEITYADQHVGAGQAAVSLLRALAEWPRHRLCVADMAATDAICSLTVGDDFNLSLDGAMLPNAMQTLTFGDCFNESLAHIALPSSVLTLTFGSRFNRSLSAVSLPASLQALTFGRDFDQRLDGVVLPSGLQTLTFGDRFNQSLEGCTLPSQLQTLTFGWAFNQSLDGVLLPSSLRTLTFGHNFDQSLEGLSLPSSLETLTFGR
;
A
#
# COMPACT_ATOMS: atom_id res chain seq x y z
N MET A 1 -1.90 -22.34 -10.06
CA MET A 1 -1.46 -22.94 -8.77
C MET A 1 -0.72 -21.86 -8.02
N LEU A 2 -1.26 -21.42 -6.89
CA LEU A 2 -0.64 -20.37 -6.11
C LEU A 2 0.59 -20.92 -5.39
N VAL A 3 1.68 -20.17 -5.43
CA VAL A 3 2.92 -20.52 -4.76
C VAL A 3 3.41 -19.33 -3.95
N LEU A 4 3.76 -19.60 -2.70
CA LEU A 4 4.59 -18.69 -1.93
C LEU A 4 6.02 -18.87 -2.37
N THR A 5 6.77 -17.78 -2.47
CA THR A 5 8.20 -17.83 -2.71
C THR A 5 8.95 -16.99 -1.69
N SER A 6 10.13 -17.48 -1.31
CA SER A 6 11.13 -16.76 -0.52
C SER A 6 12.44 -16.83 -1.30
N GLY A 7 13.09 -15.68 -1.54
CA GLY A 7 14.31 -15.63 -2.36
C GLY A 7 14.18 -16.27 -3.74
N GLY A 8 12.97 -16.28 -4.31
CA GLY A 8 12.65 -16.91 -5.60
C GLY A 8 12.39 -18.42 -5.56
N ALA A 9 12.52 -19.09 -4.41
CA ALA A 9 12.22 -20.51 -4.25
C ALA A 9 10.78 -20.72 -3.75
N ILE A 10 10.05 -21.68 -4.34
CA ILE A 10 8.68 -22.03 -3.91
C ILE A 10 8.73 -22.70 -2.53
N LEU A 11 7.93 -22.18 -1.61
CA LEU A 11 7.75 -22.76 -0.28
C LEU A 11 6.90 -24.03 -0.38
N ASP A 12 7.38 -25.08 0.27
CA ASP A 12 6.72 -26.38 0.42
C ASP A 12 5.91 -26.38 1.72
N GLU A 13 4.58 -26.42 1.60
CA GLU A 13 3.64 -26.44 2.74
C GLU A 13 3.82 -27.66 3.65
N SER A 14 4.49 -28.72 3.19
CA SER A 14 4.77 -29.91 4.00
C SER A 14 5.99 -29.77 4.93
N LYS A 15 6.76 -28.67 4.81
CA LYS A 15 7.99 -28.42 5.56
C LYS A 15 7.87 -27.21 6.49
N PRO A 16 8.64 -27.13 7.59
CA PRO A 16 8.63 -25.96 8.49
C PRO A 16 8.99 -24.67 7.75
N LEU A 17 8.32 -23.56 8.10
CA LEU A 17 8.51 -22.27 7.41
C LEU A 17 9.93 -21.73 7.66
N MET A 18 10.44 -21.85 8.90
CA MET A 18 11.79 -21.43 9.28
C MET A 18 12.91 -22.05 8.45
N GLN A 19 12.70 -23.25 7.92
CA GLN A 19 13.72 -23.96 7.14
C GLN A 19 13.78 -23.52 5.68
N GLN A 20 12.81 -22.70 5.25
CA GLN A 20 12.59 -22.35 3.86
C GLN A 20 12.67 -20.84 3.62
N LEU A 21 12.56 -20.03 4.67
CA LEU A 21 12.77 -18.58 4.57
C LEU A 21 14.23 -18.27 4.30
N THR A 22 14.43 -17.41 3.31
CA THR A 22 15.72 -16.85 2.90
C THR A 22 15.58 -15.34 3.02
N GLY A 23 15.70 -14.83 4.26
CA GLY A 23 15.46 -13.42 4.59
C GLY A 23 14.11 -13.18 5.24
N ASP A 24 13.66 -11.93 5.20
CA ASP A 24 12.44 -11.39 5.82
C ASP A 24 11.35 -11.01 4.80
N GLU A 25 11.54 -11.42 3.54
CA GLU A 25 10.63 -11.13 2.43
C GLU A 25 9.92 -12.39 1.94
N ILE A 26 8.61 -12.26 1.70
CA ILE A 26 7.83 -13.29 1.03
C ILE A 26 7.09 -12.67 -0.16
N THR A 27 7.14 -13.36 -1.29
CA THR A 27 6.34 -13.05 -2.46
C THR A 27 5.28 -14.12 -2.65
N TYR A 28 4.09 -13.71 -3.02
CA TYR A 28 3.03 -14.63 -3.42
C TYR A 28 2.80 -14.52 -4.93
N ALA A 29 2.91 -15.62 -5.67
CA ALA A 29 2.76 -15.63 -7.13
C ALA A 29 1.75 -16.69 -7.57
N ASP A 30 0.96 -16.40 -8.61
CA ASP A 30 0.12 -17.41 -9.27
C ASP A 30 0.91 -18.06 -10.41
N GLN A 31 1.19 -19.37 -10.32
CA GLN A 31 1.64 -20.11 -11.50
C GLN A 31 0.42 -20.42 -12.36
N HIS A 32 0.27 -19.67 -13.45
CA HIS A 32 -0.63 -19.88 -14.59
C HIS A 32 -1.83 -20.86 -14.38
N VAL A 33 -3.02 -20.31 -14.59
CA VAL A 33 -4.34 -20.94 -14.89
C VAL A 33 -5.38 -20.76 -13.78
N GLY A 34 -6.44 -20.03 -14.14
CA GLY A 34 -7.82 -20.36 -13.75
C GLY A 34 -8.31 -19.76 -12.44
N ALA A 35 -9.25 -18.83 -12.58
CA ALA A 35 -9.98 -18.13 -11.54
C ALA A 35 -10.39 -18.97 -10.31
N GLY A 36 -10.30 -18.32 -9.14
CA GLY A 36 -11.37 -18.34 -8.15
C GLY A 36 -11.44 -19.60 -7.28
N GLN A 37 -10.50 -19.72 -6.34
CA GLN A 37 -10.72 -20.33 -5.01
C GLN A 37 -9.49 -20.26 -4.10
N ALA A 38 -8.33 -19.89 -4.63
CA ALA A 38 -7.06 -20.16 -3.96
C ALA A 38 -6.53 -18.97 -3.10
N ALA A 39 -7.11 -17.75 -3.21
CA ALA A 39 -6.72 -16.60 -2.38
C ALA A 39 -7.10 -16.71 -0.91
N VAL A 40 -8.22 -17.38 -0.63
CA VAL A 40 -8.63 -17.68 0.76
C VAL A 40 -7.61 -18.65 1.38
N SER A 41 -6.98 -19.50 0.56
CA SER A 41 -6.00 -20.48 1.00
C SER A 41 -4.66 -19.88 1.42
N LEU A 42 -4.27 -18.67 0.99
CA LEU A 42 -2.97 -18.10 1.37
C LEU A 42 -2.98 -17.50 2.79
N LEU A 43 -4.03 -16.75 3.10
CA LEU A 43 -4.13 -16.10 4.40
C LEU A 43 -4.80 -16.99 5.43
N ARG A 44 -5.56 -18.00 4.99
CA ARG A 44 -5.72 -19.24 5.77
C ARG A 44 -4.42 -20.03 5.85
N ALA A 45 -3.54 -20.12 4.85
CA ALA A 45 -2.28 -20.86 5.06
C ALA A 45 -1.35 -20.14 6.05
N LEU A 46 -1.34 -18.81 6.12
CA LEU A 46 -0.63 -18.06 7.16
C LEU A 46 -1.40 -18.04 8.52
N ALA A 47 -2.73 -18.11 8.53
CA ALA A 47 -3.56 -18.15 9.75
C ALA A 47 -3.79 -19.55 10.35
N GLU A 48 -3.92 -20.54 9.47
CA GLU A 48 -4.15 -21.97 9.66
C GLU A 48 -2.88 -22.78 9.35
N TRP A 49 -1.72 -22.13 9.09
CA TRP A 49 -0.42 -22.80 9.31
C TRP A 49 -0.54 -23.34 10.71
N PRO A 50 -0.60 -24.66 10.90
CA PRO A 50 -1.47 -25.24 11.90
C PRO A 50 -1.14 -24.64 13.26
N ARG A 51 -1.92 -23.67 13.76
CA ARG A 51 -1.57 -22.97 15.01
C ARG A 51 -1.54 -23.92 16.21
N HIS A 52 -2.18 -25.07 16.05
CA HIS A 52 -2.16 -26.20 16.97
C HIS A 52 -0.96 -27.16 16.78
N ARG A 53 -0.10 -26.94 15.76
CA ARG A 53 1.14 -27.69 15.44
C ARG A 53 2.36 -26.79 15.15
N LEU A 54 2.19 -25.46 15.05
CA LEU A 54 3.28 -24.51 14.93
C LEU A 54 4.15 -24.64 16.18
N CYS A 55 5.40 -25.04 16.01
CA CYS A 55 6.36 -24.91 17.08
C CYS A 55 6.67 -23.42 17.31
N VAL A 56 7.25 -23.09 18.48
CA VAL A 56 7.66 -21.70 18.79
C VAL A 56 8.50 -21.08 17.67
N ALA A 57 9.28 -21.88 16.97
CA ALA A 57 10.12 -21.43 15.87
C ALA A 57 9.32 -20.98 14.63
N ASP A 58 8.22 -21.65 14.28
CA ASP A 58 7.44 -21.26 13.10
C ASP A 58 6.61 -19.99 13.33
N MET A 59 6.16 -19.73 14.57
CA MET A 59 5.57 -18.43 14.93
C MET A 59 6.62 -17.31 14.89
N ALA A 60 7.83 -17.59 15.39
CA ALA A 60 8.95 -16.66 15.29
C ALA A 60 9.32 -16.37 13.81
N ALA A 61 9.13 -17.34 12.91
CA ALA A 61 9.30 -17.17 11.47
C ALA A 61 8.32 -16.14 10.89
N THR A 62 7.03 -16.26 11.25
CA THR A 62 6.01 -15.33 10.78
C THR A 62 6.21 -13.92 11.35
N ASP A 63 6.73 -13.84 12.58
CA ASP A 63 7.12 -12.57 13.21
C ASP A 63 8.43 -12.00 12.65
N ALA A 64 9.19 -12.77 11.87
CA ALA A 64 10.37 -12.31 11.16
C ALA A 64 10.06 -11.76 9.75
N ILE A 65 8.83 -11.92 9.25
CA ILE A 65 8.43 -11.40 7.94
C ILE A 65 8.22 -9.88 8.06
N CYS A 66 9.15 -9.12 7.49
CA CYS A 66 9.07 -7.66 7.45
C CYS A 66 8.43 -7.15 6.16
N SER A 67 8.43 -7.94 5.08
CA SER A 67 7.94 -7.52 3.76
C SER A 67 7.04 -8.58 3.12
N LEU A 68 5.84 -8.18 2.68
CA LEU A 68 4.95 -9.01 1.88
C LEU A 68 4.69 -8.34 0.53
N THR A 69 5.00 -9.06 -0.54
CA THR A 69 4.58 -8.69 -1.90
C THR A 69 3.54 -9.65 -2.42
N VAL A 70 2.35 -9.11 -2.71
CA VAL A 70 1.27 -9.81 -3.39
C VAL A 70 1.53 -9.73 -4.89
N GLY A 71 1.62 -10.84 -5.59
CA GLY A 71 2.11 -10.88 -6.97
C GLY A 71 1.21 -10.20 -8.02
N ASP A 72 1.79 -9.97 -9.18
CA ASP A 72 1.24 -9.10 -10.22
C ASP A 72 -0.10 -9.55 -10.81
N ASP A 73 -0.37 -10.85 -10.85
CA ASP A 73 -1.63 -11.38 -11.39
C ASP A 73 -2.74 -11.52 -10.32
N PHE A 74 -2.44 -11.25 -9.06
CA PHE A 74 -3.40 -11.46 -7.98
C PHE A 74 -4.48 -10.38 -7.94
N ASN A 75 -5.74 -10.81 -8.02
CA ASN A 75 -6.89 -9.91 -7.91
C ASN A 75 -8.09 -10.62 -7.24
N LEU A 76 -7.88 -11.13 -6.04
CA LEU A 76 -8.92 -11.79 -5.26
C LEU A 76 -9.04 -11.12 -3.89
N SER A 77 -10.25 -11.15 -3.31
CA SER A 77 -10.52 -10.54 -2.01
C SER A 77 -9.63 -11.16 -0.93
N LEU A 78 -9.18 -10.30 -0.02
CA LEU A 78 -8.41 -10.65 1.17
C LEU A 78 -9.30 -10.68 2.43
N ASP A 79 -10.63 -10.77 2.29
CA ASP A 79 -11.52 -10.83 3.45
C ASP A 79 -11.19 -12.03 4.34
N GLY A 80 -11.04 -11.79 5.64
CA GLY A 80 -10.63 -12.82 6.61
C GLY A 80 -9.13 -13.13 6.59
N ALA A 81 -8.33 -12.36 5.84
CA ALA A 81 -6.90 -12.50 5.80
C ALA A 81 -6.22 -12.21 7.14
N MET A 82 -5.26 -13.05 7.53
CA MET A 82 -4.32 -12.72 8.61
C MET A 82 -2.97 -12.34 8.02
N LEU A 83 -2.64 -11.06 8.13
CA LEU A 83 -1.33 -10.53 7.72
C LEU A 83 -0.30 -10.70 8.85
N PRO A 84 1.00 -10.87 8.53
CA PRO A 84 2.03 -11.01 9.56
C PRO A 84 2.10 -9.77 10.46
N ASN A 85 2.14 -9.98 11.79
CA ASN A 85 2.01 -8.90 12.77
C ASN A 85 3.21 -7.96 12.83
N ALA A 86 4.39 -8.41 12.40
CA ALA A 86 5.63 -7.63 12.37
C ALA A 86 5.93 -7.00 11.01
N MET A 87 5.04 -7.21 10.02
CA MET A 87 5.22 -6.73 8.67
C MET A 87 5.32 -5.21 8.62
N GLN A 88 6.37 -4.70 8.00
CA GLN A 88 6.65 -3.28 7.82
C GLN A 88 6.26 -2.81 6.42
N THR A 89 6.33 -3.68 5.41
CA THR A 89 6.05 -3.34 4.02
C THR A 89 4.98 -4.25 3.45
N LEU A 90 3.94 -3.66 2.86
CA LEU A 90 2.91 -4.35 2.08
C LEU A 90 2.86 -3.77 0.67
N THR A 91 3.17 -4.61 -0.32
CA THR A 91 3.12 -4.24 -1.73
C THR A 91 2.11 -5.10 -2.45
N PHE A 92 1.19 -4.47 -3.16
CA PHE A 92 0.26 -5.14 -4.07
C PHE A 92 0.77 -5.07 -5.50
N GLY A 93 0.74 -6.20 -6.20
CA GLY A 93 1.12 -6.31 -7.60
C GLY A 93 0.09 -5.71 -8.54
N ASP A 94 0.45 -5.67 -9.83
CA ASP A 94 -0.22 -4.84 -10.83
C ASP A 94 -1.72 -5.07 -11.00
N CYS A 95 -2.22 -6.30 -10.88
CA CYS A 95 -3.63 -6.61 -11.13
C CYS A 95 -4.55 -6.41 -9.93
N PHE A 96 -4.02 -6.18 -8.72
CA PHE A 96 -4.84 -6.10 -7.52
C PHE A 96 -5.76 -4.87 -7.53
N ASN A 97 -7.07 -5.10 -7.42
CA ASN A 97 -8.11 -4.08 -7.43
C ASN A 97 -9.33 -4.48 -6.57
N GLU A 98 -9.08 -5.18 -5.47
CA GLU A 98 -10.09 -5.55 -4.49
C GLU A 98 -10.12 -4.58 -3.30
N SER A 99 -11.25 -4.52 -2.60
CA SER A 99 -11.43 -3.63 -1.46
C SER A 99 -10.58 -4.09 -0.27
N LEU A 100 -10.05 -3.13 0.51
CA LEU A 100 -9.38 -3.41 1.79
C LEU A 100 -10.27 -3.20 3.03
N ALA A 101 -11.56 -2.89 2.84
CA ALA A 101 -12.45 -2.45 3.93
C ALA A 101 -12.63 -3.47 5.07
N HIS A 102 -12.44 -4.76 4.81
CA HIS A 102 -12.59 -5.84 5.79
C HIS A 102 -11.25 -6.48 6.20
N ILE A 103 -10.13 -5.79 5.93
CA ILE A 103 -8.79 -6.26 6.25
C ILE A 103 -8.24 -5.45 7.42
N ALA A 104 -7.77 -6.16 8.45
CA ALA A 104 -6.99 -5.55 9.52
C ALA A 104 -5.52 -5.43 9.06
N LEU A 105 -5.11 -4.23 8.64
CA LEU A 105 -3.70 -3.94 8.37
C LEU A 105 -2.91 -3.96 9.69
N PRO A 106 -1.77 -4.68 9.78
CA PRO A 106 -0.95 -4.71 11.00
C PRO A 106 -0.49 -3.32 11.40
N SER A 107 -0.47 -3.04 12.72
CA SER A 107 -0.04 -1.76 13.27
C SER A 107 1.47 -1.50 13.16
N SER A 108 2.23 -2.43 12.58
CA SER A 108 3.65 -2.32 12.28
C SER A 108 3.92 -1.80 10.87
N VAL A 109 2.92 -1.78 9.98
CA VAL A 109 3.12 -1.42 8.57
C VAL A 109 3.55 0.04 8.48
N LEU A 110 4.72 0.26 7.88
CA LEU A 110 5.33 1.55 7.61
C LEU A 110 5.10 1.98 6.15
N THR A 111 5.05 1.03 5.23
CA THR A 111 4.93 1.29 3.79
C THR A 111 3.80 0.47 3.19
N LEU A 112 2.90 1.15 2.48
CA LEU A 112 1.81 0.55 1.70
C LEU A 112 1.91 1.01 0.25
N THR A 113 2.10 0.07 -0.67
CA THR A 113 2.22 0.33 -2.10
C THR A 113 1.18 -0.45 -2.87
N PHE A 114 0.43 0.23 -3.73
CA PHE A 114 -0.53 -0.37 -4.64
C PHE A 114 0.02 -0.50 -6.06
N GLY A 115 -0.26 -1.63 -6.69
CA GLY A 115 0.08 -1.89 -8.09
C GLY A 115 -0.83 -1.15 -9.07
N SER A 116 -0.50 -1.27 -10.36
CA SER A 116 -1.03 -0.43 -11.43
C SER A 116 -2.55 -0.31 -11.49
N ARG A 117 -3.34 -1.38 -11.26
CA ARG A 117 -4.80 -1.40 -11.47
C ARG A 117 -5.63 -1.02 -10.25
N PHE A 118 -5.02 -0.80 -9.09
CA PHE A 118 -5.78 -0.51 -7.87
C PHE A 118 -6.52 0.82 -8.01
N ASN A 119 -7.85 0.78 -7.93
CA ASN A 119 -8.72 1.96 -8.04
C ASN A 119 -9.95 1.82 -7.14
N ARG A 120 -9.75 1.43 -5.87
CA ARG A 120 -10.80 1.34 -4.85
C ARG A 120 -10.64 2.45 -3.81
N SER A 121 -11.76 2.96 -3.30
CA SER A 121 -11.75 3.98 -2.26
C SER A 121 -11.19 3.41 -0.95
N LEU A 122 -10.43 4.23 -0.23
CA LEU A 122 -9.91 3.90 1.11
C LEU A 122 -10.80 4.43 2.25
N SER A 123 -11.97 5.01 1.96
CA SER A 123 -12.83 5.65 2.97
C SER A 123 -13.32 4.70 4.07
N ALA A 124 -13.44 3.40 3.76
CA ALA A 124 -13.80 2.35 4.71
C ALA A 124 -12.59 1.56 5.24
N VAL A 125 -11.36 2.02 4.96
CA VAL A 125 -10.13 1.32 5.31
C VAL A 125 -9.46 2.00 6.50
N SER A 126 -9.19 1.23 7.55
CA SER A 126 -8.43 1.73 8.70
C SER A 126 -6.93 1.63 8.40
N LEU A 127 -6.32 2.74 7.96
CA LEU A 127 -4.88 2.80 7.74
C LEU A 127 -4.13 2.74 9.09
N PRO A 128 -3.01 2.00 9.17
CA PRO A 128 -2.28 1.84 10.43
C PRO A 128 -1.62 3.15 10.86
N ALA A 129 -1.66 3.46 12.16
CA ALA A 129 -1.12 4.70 12.70
C ALA A 129 0.40 4.86 12.48
N SER A 130 1.11 3.74 12.27
CA SER A 130 2.54 3.66 11.96
C SER A 130 2.90 3.99 10.52
N LEU A 131 1.92 4.10 9.62
CA LEU A 131 2.16 4.26 8.19
C LEU A 131 2.93 5.57 7.91
N GLN A 132 4.06 5.45 7.22
CA GLN A 132 4.95 6.55 6.85
C GLN A 132 4.91 6.84 5.36
N ALA A 133 4.67 5.82 4.51
CA ALA A 133 4.60 5.97 3.06
C ALA A 133 3.35 5.29 2.49
N LEU A 134 2.61 6.03 1.68
CA LEU A 134 1.46 5.55 0.91
C LEU A 134 1.67 5.88 -0.57
N THR A 135 1.76 4.85 -1.40
CA THR A 135 1.95 4.98 -2.84
C THR A 135 0.81 4.30 -3.59
N PHE A 136 0.13 5.06 -4.44
CA PHE A 136 -0.89 4.55 -5.34
C PHE A 136 -0.32 4.20 -6.71
N GLY A 137 -0.85 3.13 -7.30
CA GLY A 137 -0.51 2.72 -8.65
C GLY A 137 -1.19 3.56 -9.73
N ARG A 138 -0.78 3.32 -10.98
CA ARG A 138 -1.13 4.09 -12.19
C ARG A 138 -2.61 4.48 -12.30
N ASP A 139 -3.53 3.55 -12.04
CA ASP A 139 -4.96 3.71 -12.33
C ASP A 139 -5.79 4.31 -11.19
N PHE A 140 -5.18 4.60 -10.04
CA PHE A 140 -5.90 5.16 -8.91
C PHE A 140 -6.44 6.57 -9.23
N ASP A 141 -7.77 6.71 -9.17
CA ASP A 141 -8.48 7.97 -9.43
C ASP A 141 -9.72 8.08 -8.52
N GLN A 142 -9.57 7.72 -7.25
CA GLN A 142 -10.62 7.85 -6.25
C GLN A 142 -10.43 9.11 -5.40
N ARG A 143 -11.54 9.74 -5.02
CA ARG A 143 -11.54 10.83 -4.04
C ARG A 143 -11.05 10.33 -2.68
N LEU A 144 -10.43 11.24 -1.92
CA LEU A 144 -10.01 10.99 -0.54
C LEU A 144 -11.06 11.42 0.49
N ASP A 145 -12.29 11.74 0.07
CA ASP A 145 -13.41 12.06 0.94
C ASP A 145 -13.64 10.94 1.96
N GLY A 146 -13.58 11.27 3.26
CA GLY A 146 -13.75 10.30 4.35
C GLY A 146 -12.55 9.39 4.59
N VAL A 147 -11.43 9.56 3.86
CA VAL A 147 -10.18 8.84 4.13
C VAL A 147 -9.44 9.52 5.26
N VAL A 148 -9.16 8.77 6.33
CA VAL A 148 -8.34 9.25 7.46
C VAL A 148 -6.89 8.88 7.22
N LEU A 149 -6.09 9.85 6.77
CA LEU A 149 -4.65 9.66 6.61
C LEU A 149 -3.94 9.63 7.97
N PRO A 150 -3.03 8.67 8.24
CA PRO A 150 -2.31 8.58 9.50
C PRO A 150 -1.47 9.82 9.80
N SER A 151 -1.45 10.27 11.06
CA SER A 151 -0.72 11.49 11.47
C SER A 151 0.80 11.39 11.27
N GLY A 152 1.34 10.16 11.22
CA GLY A 152 2.75 9.87 10.97
C GLY A 152 3.15 9.76 9.50
N LEU A 153 2.21 9.94 8.57
CA LEU A 153 2.48 9.81 7.13
C LEU A 153 3.44 10.91 6.66
N GLN A 154 4.54 10.50 6.03
CA GLN A 154 5.62 11.38 5.55
C GLN A 154 5.61 11.49 4.02
N THR A 155 5.20 10.44 3.32
CA THR A 155 5.17 10.41 1.85
C THR A 155 3.80 9.97 1.35
N LEU A 156 3.22 10.79 0.47
CA LEU A 156 2.00 10.49 -0.27
C LEU A 156 2.27 10.65 -1.76
N THR A 157 2.17 9.55 -2.50
CA THR A 157 2.40 9.51 -3.95
C THR A 157 1.15 9.00 -4.65
N PHE A 158 0.60 9.82 -5.54
CA PHE A 158 -0.50 9.44 -6.41
C PHE A 158 0.00 8.88 -7.75
N GLY A 159 -0.75 7.95 -8.32
CA GLY A 159 -0.44 7.36 -9.62
C GLY A 159 -0.84 8.24 -10.81
N ASP A 160 -0.41 7.84 -12.02
CA ASP A 160 -0.51 8.64 -13.24
C ASP A 160 -1.90 9.20 -13.54
N ARG A 161 -2.98 8.46 -13.25
CA ARG A 161 -4.36 8.84 -13.61
C ARG A 161 -5.07 9.68 -12.56
N PHE A 162 -4.50 9.86 -11.37
CA PHE A 162 -5.16 10.59 -10.30
C PHE A 162 -5.46 12.03 -10.73
N ASN A 163 -6.75 12.39 -10.77
CA ASN A 163 -7.20 13.74 -11.12
C ASN A 163 -8.42 14.16 -10.29
N GLN A 164 -8.42 13.80 -9.00
CA GLN A 164 -9.46 14.19 -8.05
C GLN A 164 -9.01 15.39 -7.21
N SER A 165 -9.96 16.25 -6.85
CA SER A 165 -9.73 17.36 -5.92
C SER A 165 -9.31 16.83 -4.55
N LEU A 166 -8.46 17.60 -3.86
CA LEU A 166 -8.13 17.38 -2.45
C LEU A 166 -9.04 18.16 -1.49
N GLU A 167 -10.12 18.77 -1.99
CA GLU A 167 -11.13 19.42 -1.15
C GLU A 167 -11.67 18.45 -0.10
N GLY A 168 -11.71 18.88 1.16
CA GLY A 168 -12.16 18.02 2.28
C GLY A 168 -11.13 16.98 2.76
N CYS A 169 -9.99 16.81 2.06
CA CYS A 169 -8.91 15.95 2.50
C CYS A 169 -7.99 16.71 3.48
N THR A 170 -7.80 16.18 4.68
CA THR A 170 -6.82 16.72 5.64
C THR A 170 -5.47 16.06 5.44
N LEU A 171 -4.49 16.83 4.95
CA LEU A 171 -3.12 16.35 4.81
C LEU A 171 -2.44 16.21 6.19
N PRO A 172 -1.72 15.10 6.48
CA PRO A 172 -1.05 14.90 7.77
C PRO A 172 0.02 15.95 8.06
N SER A 173 0.13 16.36 9.33
CA SER A 173 1.07 17.40 9.76
C SER A 173 2.55 17.01 9.68
N GLN A 174 2.86 15.73 9.45
CA GLN A 174 4.22 15.21 9.26
C GLN A 174 4.55 14.94 7.79
N LEU A 175 3.64 15.25 6.85
CA LEU A 175 3.85 14.98 5.44
C LEU A 175 5.01 15.84 4.91
N GLN A 176 6.02 15.19 4.34
CA GLN A 176 7.22 15.81 3.80
C GLN A 176 7.21 15.81 2.27
N THR A 177 6.63 14.78 1.67
CA THR A 177 6.59 14.61 0.21
C THR A 177 5.17 14.38 -0.25
N LEU A 178 4.71 15.24 -1.16
CA LEU A 178 3.46 15.10 -1.89
C LEU A 178 3.74 15.09 -3.39
N THR A 179 3.41 13.97 -4.04
CA THR A 179 3.65 13.77 -5.47
C THR A 179 2.36 13.45 -6.18
N PHE A 180 2.00 14.25 -7.18
CA PHE A 180 0.89 14.00 -8.09
C PHE A 180 1.35 13.31 -9.37
N GLY A 181 0.49 12.47 -9.92
CA GLY A 181 0.74 11.76 -11.17
C GLY A 181 0.51 12.62 -12.42
N TRP A 182 0.80 12.03 -13.58
CA TRP A 182 0.79 12.67 -14.89
C TRP A 182 -0.48 13.48 -15.22
N ALA A 183 -1.66 12.97 -14.89
CA ALA A 183 -2.95 13.54 -15.27
C ALA A 183 -3.51 14.60 -14.32
N PHE A 184 -2.89 14.81 -13.15
CA PHE A 184 -3.42 15.71 -12.14
C PHE A 184 -3.47 17.16 -12.64
N ASN A 185 -4.68 17.72 -12.68
CA ASN A 185 -4.93 19.09 -13.12
C ASN A 185 -6.10 19.73 -12.35
N GLN A 186 -6.17 19.48 -11.03
CA GLN A 186 -7.18 20.09 -10.16
C GLN A 186 -6.60 21.29 -9.42
N SER A 187 -7.44 22.31 -9.18
CA SER A 187 -7.04 23.46 -8.36
C SER A 187 -6.73 23.01 -6.92
N LEU A 188 -5.75 23.66 -6.31
CA LEU A 188 -5.42 23.50 -4.89
C LEU A 188 -5.97 24.64 -4.02
N ASP A 189 -6.93 25.42 -4.53
CA ASP A 189 -7.59 26.48 -3.77
C ASP A 189 -8.23 25.92 -2.50
N GLY A 190 -7.92 26.52 -1.35
CA GLY A 190 -8.41 26.06 -0.05
C GLY A 190 -7.73 24.81 0.51
N VAL A 191 -6.77 24.21 -0.21
CA VAL A 191 -5.98 23.08 0.30
C VAL A 191 -4.91 23.60 1.26
N LEU A 192 -4.92 23.07 2.49
CA LEU A 192 -3.92 23.40 3.51
C LEU A 192 -2.72 22.46 3.39
N LEU A 193 -1.62 22.96 2.83
CA LEU A 193 -0.35 22.24 2.80
C LEU A 193 0.27 22.21 4.21
N PRO A 194 0.78 21.05 4.68
CA PRO A 194 1.36 20.95 6.01
C PRO A 194 2.68 21.70 6.10
N SER A 195 2.95 22.28 7.27
CA SER A 195 4.17 23.07 7.53
C SER A 195 5.47 22.26 7.52
N SER A 196 5.38 20.93 7.39
CA SER A 196 6.50 20.00 7.24
C SER A 196 6.84 19.70 5.78
N LEU A 197 6.02 20.12 4.82
CA LEU A 197 6.16 19.73 3.42
C LEU A 197 7.46 20.30 2.85
N ARG A 198 8.32 19.42 2.33
CA ARG A 198 9.62 19.74 1.72
C ARG A 198 9.58 19.61 0.21
N THR A 199 8.81 18.65 -0.30
CA THR A 199 8.73 18.37 -1.73
C THR A 199 7.27 18.34 -2.18
N LEU A 200 6.97 19.17 -3.18
CA LEU A 200 5.71 19.18 -3.90
C LEU A 200 6.00 18.97 -5.39
N THR A 201 5.46 17.89 -5.95
CA THR A 201 5.66 17.53 -7.35
C THR A 201 4.32 17.44 -8.07
N PHE A 202 4.19 18.19 -9.17
CA PHE A 202 3.06 18.11 -10.09
C PHE A 202 3.41 17.29 -11.34
N GLY A 203 2.41 16.62 -11.90
CA GLY A 203 2.53 15.90 -13.16
C GLY A 203 2.58 16.81 -14.39
N HIS A 204 2.70 16.20 -15.56
CA HIS A 204 2.80 16.87 -16.86
C HIS A 204 1.59 17.75 -17.17
N ASN A 205 0.37 17.31 -16.85
CA ASN A 205 -0.84 18.03 -17.25
C ASN A 205 -1.26 19.16 -16.30
N PHE A 206 -0.48 19.43 -15.26
CA PHE A 206 -0.84 20.45 -14.29
C PHE A 206 -0.74 21.85 -14.91
N ASP A 207 -1.88 22.49 -15.08
CA ASP A 207 -2.05 23.81 -15.70
C ASP A 207 -3.07 24.65 -14.90
N GLN A 208 -2.99 24.56 -13.56
CA GLN A 208 -3.80 25.38 -12.65
C GLN A 208 -2.98 26.52 -12.06
N SER A 209 -3.64 27.64 -11.78
CA SER A 209 -3.05 28.72 -11.01
C SER A 209 -2.69 28.23 -9.60
N LEU A 210 -1.55 28.69 -9.09
CA LEU A 210 -1.18 28.56 -7.67
C LEU A 210 -1.48 29.85 -6.88
N GLU A 211 -2.18 30.81 -7.48
CA GLU A 211 -2.61 32.03 -6.81
C GLU A 211 -3.55 31.68 -5.64
N GLY A 212 -3.20 32.09 -4.43
CA GLY A 212 -3.96 31.77 -3.21
C GLY A 212 -3.50 30.50 -2.48
N LEU A 213 -2.65 29.67 -3.10
CA LEU A 213 -2.02 28.55 -2.41
C LEU A 213 -0.89 29.05 -1.49
N SER A 214 -1.05 28.83 -0.18
CA SER A 214 -0.01 29.14 0.80
C SER A 214 1.05 28.05 0.82
N LEU A 215 2.15 28.26 0.10
CA LEU A 215 3.31 27.34 0.16
C LEU A 215 3.97 27.42 1.55
N PRO A 216 4.26 26.28 2.19
CA PRO A 216 4.88 26.27 3.51
C PRO A 216 6.33 26.74 3.44
N SER A 217 6.82 27.41 4.49
CA SER A 217 8.21 27.91 4.55
C SER A 217 9.26 26.80 4.54
N SER A 218 8.86 25.56 4.81
CA SER A 218 9.70 24.36 4.74
C SER A 218 9.91 23.83 3.32
N LEU A 219 9.20 24.37 2.31
CA LEU A 219 9.24 23.82 0.96
C LEU A 219 10.63 24.05 0.33
N GLU A 220 11.32 22.95 0.06
CA GLU A 220 12.67 22.91 -0.50
C GLU A 220 12.64 22.68 -2.01
N THR A 221 11.64 21.95 -2.51
CA THR A 221 11.53 21.59 -3.93
C THR A 221 10.08 21.68 -4.40
N LEU A 222 9.87 22.46 -5.45
CA LEU A 222 8.63 22.55 -6.20
C LEU A 222 8.92 22.17 -7.65
N THR A 223 8.35 21.05 -8.11
CA THR A 223 8.57 20.52 -9.46
C THR A 223 7.28 20.52 -10.24
N PHE A 224 7.36 20.94 -11.50
CA PHE A 224 6.29 20.79 -12.49
C PHE A 224 6.74 19.76 -13.52
N GLY A 225 5.80 18.95 -14.01
CA GLY A 225 6.06 18.02 -15.10
C GLY A 225 6.52 18.77 -16.35
N ARG A 226 7.47 18.19 -17.08
CA ARG A 226 7.94 18.69 -18.38
C ARG A 226 7.18 18.04 -19.50
#